data_AF-A0A1X7TIQ5-F1
#
_entry.id   AF-A0A1X7TIQ5-F1
#
_cell.length_a   1.000
_cell.length_b   1.000
_cell.length_c   1.000
_cell.angle_alpha   90.00
_cell.angle_beta   90.00
_cell.angle_gamma   90.00
#
_symmetry.space_group_name_H-M   'P 1'
#
loop_
_entity.id
_entity.type
_entity.pdbx_description
1 polymer ?
#
loop_
_entity_poly.entity_id
_entity_poly.type
_entity_poly.pdbx_seq_one_letter_code
_entity_poly.pdbx_strand_id
1 'polypeptide(L)'
;VLPAVTNMLQSHATIRLLRIECEYIYHACNYNSSPPNWIKLAQHLYKTIFIHPSLEYVGINPGHATTPLLEDTLEDQKKTLIDRHRKELPHKPLPIVEFSGY
;
A
#
# COMPACT_ATOMS: atom_id res chain seq x y z
N VAL A 1 -9.88 -2.09 8.87
CA VAL A 1 -8.77 -2.92 8.32
C VAL A 1 -7.45 -2.14 8.29
N LEU A 2 -7.21 -1.22 7.35
CA LEU A 2 -5.88 -0.58 7.14
C LEU A 2 -5.10 -0.13 8.39
N PRO A 3 -5.68 0.59 9.38
CA PRO A 3 -4.93 0.99 10.59
C PRO A 3 -4.36 -0.19 11.39
N ALA A 4 -5.01 -1.35 11.38
CA ALA A 4 -4.48 -2.56 12.03
C ALA A 4 -3.24 -3.12 11.28
N VAL A 5 -3.22 -3.02 9.95
CA VAL A 5 -2.06 -3.41 9.13
C VAL A 5 -0.87 -2.47 9.39
N THR A 6 -1.12 -1.16 9.47
CA THR A 6 -0.10 -0.17 9.86
C THR A 6 0.46 -0.46 11.26
N ASN A 7 -0.41 -0.69 12.25
CA ASN A 7 0.02 -0.98 13.62
C ASN A 7 0.81 -2.30 13.70
N MET A 8 0.38 -3.34 12.98
CA MET A 8 1.09 -4.63 12.88
C MET A 8 2.48 -4.48 12.26
N LEU A 9 2.62 -3.69 11.19
CA LEU A 9 3.93 -3.41 10.59
C LEU A 9 4.81 -2.56 11.53
N GLN A 10 4.24 -1.70 12.36
CA GLN A 10 4.98 -0.96 13.37
C GLN A 10 5.42 -1.84 14.56
N SER A 11 4.65 -2.87 14.93
CA SER A 11 4.97 -3.78 16.04
C SER A 11 5.85 -4.99 15.66
N HIS A 12 5.90 -5.38 14.38
CA HIS A 12 6.57 -6.60 13.94
C HIS A 12 7.68 -6.35 12.89
N ALA A 13 8.82 -5.86 13.38
CA ALA A 13 10.04 -5.61 12.59
C ALA A 13 10.67 -6.86 11.92
N THR A 14 10.03 -8.03 11.94
CA THR A 14 10.46 -9.29 11.32
C THR A 14 9.56 -9.75 10.16
N ILE A 15 8.45 -9.08 9.86
CA ILE A 15 7.59 -9.42 8.72
C ILE A 15 8.35 -9.14 7.41
N ARG A 16 8.56 -10.19 6.60
CA ARG A 16 9.20 -10.13 5.27
C ARG A 16 8.18 -10.20 4.13
N LEU A 17 7.11 -10.98 4.31
CA LEU A 17 6.03 -11.16 3.35
C LEU A 17 4.70 -10.66 3.92
N LEU A 18 4.01 -9.82 3.17
CA LEU A 18 2.66 -9.34 3.46
C LEU A 18 1.73 -9.72 2.31
N ARG A 19 0.49 -10.08 2.63
CA ARG A 19 -0.61 -10.18 1.66
C ARG A 19 -1.79 -9.35 2.16
N ILE A 20 -2.41 -8.60 1.25
CA ILE A 20 -3.56 -7.74 1.52
C ILE A 20 -4.64 -8.12 0.52
N GLU A 21 -5.75 -8.63 1.03
CA GLU A 21 -6.97 -8.89 0.25
C GLU A 21 -7.96 -7.75 0.50
N CYS A 22 -8.44 -7.14 -0.57
CA CYS A 22 -9.38 -6.03 -0.53
C CYS A 22 -10.75 -6.49 -1.04
N GLU A 23 -11.72 -6.60 -0.14
CA GLU A 23 -13.12 -6.73 -0.55
C GLU A 23 -13.63 -5.39 -1.12
N TYR A 24 -14.36 -5.47 -2.25
CA TYR A 24 -14.81 -4.29 -2.98
C TYR A 24 -15.99 -3.60 -2.27
N ILE A 25 -15.73 -2.46 -1.62
CA ILE A 25 -16.77 -1.67 -0.96
C ILE A 25 -17.48 -0.77 -1.99
N TYR A 26 -18.52 -1.30 -2.63
CA TYR A 26 -19.33 -0.62 -3.67
C TYR A 26 -19.80 0.79 -3.26
N HIS A 27 -20.01 1.03 -1.96
CA HIS A 27 -20.46 2.33 -1.42
C HIS A 27 -19.33 3.34 -1.15
N ALA A 28 -18.05 2.94 -1.09
CA ALA A 28 -16.93 3.81 -0.70
C ALA A 28 -16.34 4.64 -1.85
N CYS A 29 -16.69 4.30 -3.10
CA CYS A 29 -16.23 4.97 -4.33
C CYS A 29 -17.38 5.69 -5.06
N ASN A 30 -18.47 6.00 -4.37
CA ASN A 30 -19.60 6.72 -4.97
C ASN A 30 -19.17 8.16 -5.32
N TYR A 31 -19.23 8.51 -6.60
CA TYR A 31 -18.44 9.58 -7.24
C TYR A 31 -18.78 11.02 -6.79
N ASN A 32 -19.82 11.19 -5.95
CA ASN A 32 -20.50 12.47 -5.73
C ASN A 32 -20.41 13.04 -4.31
N SER A 33 -19.60 12.48 -3.39
CA SER A 33 -19.55 12.96 -2.00
C SER A 33 -18.15 12.96 -1.36
N SER A 34 -17.44 14.09 -1.53
CA SER A 34 -16.12 14.42 -0.95
C SER A 34 -14.93 13.53 -1.39
N PRO A 35 -13.68 14.06 -1.39
CA PRO A 35 -12.49 13.25 -1.66
C PRO A 35 -12.36 12.17 -0.58
N PRO A 36 -12.50 10.87 -0.93
CA PRO A 36 -12.80 9.86 0.07
C PRO A 36 -11.57 9.56 0.93
N ASN A 37 -11.80 9.41 2.24
CA ASN A 37 -10.73 9.29 3.24
C ASN A 37 -9.84 8.04 3.03
N TRP A 38 -10.30 7.07 2.23
CA TRP A 38 -9.50 5.90 1.84
C TRP A 38 -8.24 6.27 1.05
N ILE A 39 -8.23 7.37 0.27
CA ILE A 39 -7.04 7.79 -0.48
C ILE A 39 -5.88 8.12 0.48
N LYS A 40 -6.17 8.84 1.57
CA LYS A 40 -5.18 9.16 2.61
C LYS A 40 -4.70 7.91 3.35
N LEU A 41 -5.60 6.97 3.62
CA LEU A 41 -5.27 5.69 4.26
C LEU A 41 -4.38 4.82 3.36
N ALA A 42 -4.70 4.71 2.07
CA ALA A 42 -3.87 4.01 1.09
C ALA A 42 -2.47 4.64 1.03
N GLN A 43 -2.36 5.95 0.81
CA GLN A 43 -1.08 6.64 0.79
C GLN A 43 -0.27 6.44 2.09
N HIS A 44 -0.92 6.29 3.25
CA HIS A 44 -0.25 5.97 4.51
C HIS A 44 0.27 4.52 4.54
N LEU A 45 -0.57 3.55 4.14
CA LEU A 45 -0.19 2.14 4.04
C LEU A 45 1.04 1.94 3.14
N TYR A 46 1.08 2.56 1.96
CA TYR A 46 2.25 2.46 1.07
C TYR A 46 3.48 3.16 1.64
N LYS A 47 3.33 4.27 2.37
CA LYS A 47 4.43 4.89 3.12
C LYS A 47 4.98 3.95 4.20
N THR A 48 4.13 3.20 4.91
CA THR A 48 4.57 2.15 5.85
C THR A 48 5.29 1.00 5.13
N ILE A 49 4.71 0.48 4.04
CA ILE A 49 5.28 -0.62 3.25
C ILE A 49 6.70 -0.29 2.75
N PHE A 50 6.88 0.88 2.12
CA PHE A 50 8.17 1.25 1.52
C PHE A 50 9.26 1.57 2.54
N ILE A 51 8.94 1.85 3.81
CA ILE A 51 9.94 2.12 4.87
C ILE A 51 10.07 0.98 5.88
N HIS A 52 9.39 -0.16 5.67
CA HIS A 52 9.46 -1.31 6.58
C HIS A 52 10.60 -2.28 6.18
N PRO A 53 11.40 -2.78 7.13
CA PRO A 53 12.97 -3.73 6.76
C PRO A 53 12.84 -3.33 7.49
N SER A 54 12.02 -4.80 7.76
CA SER A 54 12.17 -6.16 7.15
C SER A 54 11.40 -6.49 5.86
N LEU A 55 10.46 -5.66 5.37
CA LEU A 55 9.58 -6.06 4.26
C LEU A 55 10.35 -6.35 2.96
N GLU A 56 9.92 -7.37 2.21
CA GLU A 56 10.56 -7.81 0.96
C GLU A 56 9.54 -8.10 -0.14
N TYR A 57 8.36 -8.60 0.20
CA TYR A 57 7.27 -8.84 -0.74
C TYR A 57 5.91 -8.39 -0.17
N VAL A 58 5.11 -7.74 -1.01
CA VAL A 58 3.71 -7.39 -0.73
C VAL A 58 2.84 -7.81 -1.91
N GLY A 59 1.98 -8.79 -1.69
CA GLY A 59 0.89 -9.12 -2.62
C GLY A 59 -0.36 -8.32 -2.26
N ILE A 60 -0.97 -7.65 -3.24
CA ILE A 60 -2.20 -6.88 -3.06
C ILE A 60 -3.24 -7.41 -4.06
N ASN A 61 -4.29 -8.03 -3.55
CA ASN A 61 -5.42 -8.49 -4.35
C ASN A 61 -6.54 -7.43 -4.23
N PRO A 62 -6.80 -6.63 -5.27
CA PRO A 62 -7.86 -5.60 -5.26
C PRO A 62 -9.28 -6.19 -5.42
N GLY A 63 -9.40 -7.51 -5.58
CA GLY A 63 -10.65 -8.17 -5.91
C GLY A 63 -11.07 -7.96 -7.37
N HIS A 64 -12.37 -8.16 -7.63
CA HIS A 64 -12.93 -8.26 -8.99
C HIS A 64 -12.90 -6.96 -9.83
N ALA A 65 -12.39 -5.86 -9.27
CA ALA A 65 -12.19 -4.59 -9.93
C ALA A 65 -10.94 -3.88 -9.38
N THR A 66 -9.79 -4.09 -10.03
CA THR A 66 -8.59 -3.26 -9.86
C THR A 66 -9.00 -1.80 -9.96
N THR A 67 -8.94 -1.05 -8.86
CA THR A 67 -9.42 0.33 -8.82
C THR A 67 -8.36 1.20 -9.49
N PRO A 68 -8.59 1.78 -10.69
CA PRO A 68 -7.52 2.48 -11.41
C PRO A 68 -6.97 3.65 -10.58
N LEU A 69 -7.87 4.33 -9.87
CA LEU A 69 -7.57 5.44 -8.96
C LEU A 69 -6.59 5.06 -7.83
N LEU A 70 -6.42 3.78 -7.49
CA LEU A 70 -5.33 3.30 -6.62
C LEU A 70 -4.00 3.30 -7.37
N GLU A 71 -3.94 2.69 -8.55
CA GLU A 71 -2.75 2.59 -9.42
C GLU A 71 -2.27 3.99 -9.86
N ASP A 72 -3.17 4.83 -10.37
CA ASP A 72 -2.93 6.23 -10.76
C ASP A 72 -2.33 7.05 -9.59
N THR A 73 -2.98 7.03 -8.41
CA THR A 73 -2.51 7.75 -7.22
C THR A 73 -1.16 7.25 -6.73
N LEU A 74 -0.84 5.99 -7.01
CA LEU A 74 0.42 5.37 -6.61
C LEU A 74 1.55 5.68 -7.58
N GLU A 75 1.31 5.75 -8.88
CA GLU A 75 2.33 6.14 -9.86
C GLU A 75 2.93 7.52 -9.53
N ASP A 76 2.08 8.51 -9.25
CA ASP A 76 2.47 9.86 -8.77
C ASP A 76 3.36 9.81 -7.51
N GLN A 77 3.07 8.91 -6.56
CA GLN A 77 3.83 8.82 -5.30
C GLN A 77 4.99 7.81 -5.34
N LYS A 78 5.06 6.92 -6.34
CA LYS A 78 6.03 5.82 -6.48
C LYS A 78 7.46 6.32 -6.44
N LYS A 79 7.76 7.42 -7.15
CA LYS A 79 9.08 8.05 -7.14
C LYS A 79 9.46 8.55 -5.75
N THR A 80 8.57 9.30 -5.11
CA THR A 80 8.77 9.82 -3.74
C THR A 80 8.95 8.70 -2.71
N LEU A 81 8.23 7.58 -2.86
CA LEU A 81 8.38 6.39 -2.01
C LEU A 81 9.73 5.69 -2.21
N ILE A 82 10.19 5.56 -3.46
CA ILE A 82 11.49 4.98 -3.81
C ILE A 82 12.65 5.85 -3.30
N ASP A 83 12.59 7.16 -3.53
CA ASP A 83 13.63 8.10 -3.09
C ASP A 83 13.67 8.18 -1.55
N ARG A 84 12.52 8.04 -0.87
CA ARG A 84 12.45 7.91 0.58
C ARG A 84 13.06 6.60 1.08
N HIS A 85 12.71 5.45 0.49
CA HIS A 85 13.30 4.16 0.84
C HIS A 85 14.84 4.19 0.70
N ARG A 86 15.35 4.73 -0.41
CA ARG A 86 16.80 4.88 -0.65
C ARG A 86 17.49 5.78 0.39
N LYS A 87 16.78 6.74 0.97
CA LYS A 87 17.31 7.64 2.01
C LYS A 87 17.27 7.01 3.41
N GLU A 88 16.20 6.27 3.74
CA GLU A 88 15.99 5.70 5.08
C GLU A 88 16.61 4.28 5.22
N LEU A 89 16.72 3.53 4.13
CA LEU A 89 17.20 2.14 4.06
C LEU A 89 18.18 1.93 2.88
N PRO A 90 19.29 2.68 2.77
CA PRO A 90 20.16 2.73 1.57
C PRO A 90 20.81 1.40 1.15
N HIS A 91 20.84 0.40 2.03
CA HIS A 91 21.43 -0.92 1.77
C HIS A 91 20.40 -2.04 1.55
N LYS A 92 19.09 -1.74 1.62
CA LYS A 92 18.04 -2.73 1.40
C LYS A 92 17.51 -2.63 -0.05
N PRO A 93 17.13 -3.74 -0.70
CA PRO A 93 16.34 -3.66 -1.92
C PRO A 93 14.93 -3.13 -1.62
N LEU A 94 14.34 -2.45 -2.60
CA LEU A 94 12.92 -2.07 -2.58
C LEU A 94 12.05 -3.32 -2.40
N PRO A 95 10.96 -3.25 -1.61
CA PRO A 95 10.01 -4.35 -1.53
C PRO A 95 9.35 -4.59 -2.89
N ILE A 96 9.22 -5.86 -3.29
CA ILE A 96 8.44 -6.25 -4.46
C ILE A 96 6.96 -6.04 -4.12
N VAL A 97 6.27 -5.25 -4.93
CA VAL A 97 4.82 -5.04 -4.81
C VAL A 97 4.15 -5.64 -6.04
N GLU A 98 3.28 -6.62 -5.83
CA GLU A 98 2.57 -7.36 -6.88
C GLU A 98 1.06 -7.17 -6.73
N PHE A 99 0.38 -6.81 -7.81
CA PHE A 99 -1.06 -6.63 -7.87
C PHE A 99 -1.70 -7.85 -8.54
N SER A 100 -2.29 -8.75 -7.76
CA SER A 100 -2.94 -9.95 -8.28
C SER A 100 -4.43 -9.68 -8.56
N GLY A 101 -4.71 -9.08 -9.71
CA GLY A 101 -6.05 -9.11 -10.32
C GLY A 101 -6.30 -10.45 -11.03
N TYR A 102 -7.58 -10.84 -11.11
CA TYR A 102 -8.07 -11.98 -11.89
C TYR A 102 -8.76 -11.50 -13.18
#